data_AF-A0A971CTX1-F1
#
_entry.id   AF-A0A971CTX1-F1
#
_cell.length_a   1.000
_cell.length_b   1.000
_cell.length_c   1.000
_cell.angle_alpha   90.00
_cell.angle_beta   90.00
_cell.angle_gamma   90.00
#
_symmetry.space_group_name_H-M   'P 1'
#
loop_
_entity.id
_entity.type
_entity.pdbx_description
1 polymer ?
#
loop_
_entity_poly.entity_id
_entity_poly.type
_entity_poly.pdbx_seq_one_letter_code
_entity_poly.pdbx_strand_id
1 'polypeptide(L)'
;MPENGLQAARDGLIAVGAWVVTVLCAQVVLSITERVVATTGLGGSFIGVITLGVASALPELTTAISGVGNKEHGISLGTLVGSNITNPLVAIGGGALVSTYYLPGPLVLWDLPWETITGAVLWVILWFSKGKLGRLGAFYLMGLYVVYIVFRAVFFSID
;
A
#
# COMPACT_ATOMS: atom_id res chain seq x y z
N MET A 1 -28.22 -4.42 3.42
CA MET A 1 -28.30 -5.87 3.67
C MET A 1 -29.23 -6.44 2.61
N PRO A 2 -28.92 -7.58 1.96
CA PRO A 2 -29.76 -8.11 0.89
C PRO A 2 -31.15 -8.42 1.46
N GLU A 3 -32.19 -7.94 0.79
CA GLU A 3 -33.56 -8.03 1.29
C GLU A 3 -34.18 -9.39 0.97
N ASN A 4 -33.67 -10.10 -0.06
CA ASN A 4 -34.18 -11.37 -0.56
C ASN A 4 -33.05 -12.34 -0.95
N GLY A 5 -33.33 -13.65 -0.93
CA GLY A 5 -32.36 -14.70 -1.30
C GLY A 5 -31.82 -14.57 -2.74
N LEU A 6 -32.61 -14.04 -3.67
CA LEU A 6 -32.17 -13.76 -5.04
C LEU A 6 -31.16 -12.61 -5.12
N GLN A 7 -31.32 -11.57 -4.28
CA GLN A 7 -30.36 -10.47 -4.20
C GLN A 7 -29.05 -10.95 -3.54
N ALA A 8 -29.14 -11.75 -2.49
CA ALA A 8 -27.96 -12.35 -1.86
C ALA A 8 -27.16 -13.23 -2.83
N ALA A 9 -27.85 -14.04 -3.66
CA ALA A 9 -27.20 -14.84 -4.69
C ALA A 9 -26.52 -13.99 -5.77
N ARG A 10 -27.18 -12.90 -6.23
CA ARG A 10 -26.61 -11.96 -7.20
C ARG A 10 -25.37 -11.26 -6.64
N ASP A 11 -25.46 -10.74 -5.42
CA ASP A 11 -24.35 -10.01 -4.80
C ASP A 11 -23.18 -10.96 -4.50
N GLY A 12 -23.46 -12.21 -4.12
CA GLY A 12 -22.48 -13.27 -4.01
C GLY A 12 -21.78 -13.61 -5.33
N LEU A 13 -22.54 -13.72 -6.44
CA LEU A 13 -21.98 -13.93 -7.77
C LEU A 13 -21.08 -12.77 -8.21
N ILE A 14 -21.49 -11.53 -7.94
CA ILE A 14 -20.68 -10.34 -8.24
C ILE A 14 -19.39 -10.37 -7.42
N ALA A 15 -19.46 -10.69 -6.13
CA ALA A 15 -18.28 -10.76 -5.27
C ALA A 15 -17.28 -11.83 -5.73
N VAL A 16 -17.76 -13.04 -6.06
CA VAL A 16 -16.92 -14.12 -6.59
C VAL A 16 -16.32 -13.72 -7.93
N GLY A 17 -17.12 -13.13 -8.84
CA GLY A 17 -16.64 -12.64 -10.13
C GLY A 17 -15.55 -11.57 -9.98
N ALA A 18 -15.74 -10.59 -9.11
CA ALA A 18 -14.76 -9.54 -8.82
C ALA A 18 -13.48 -10.10 -8.21
N TRP A 19 -13.58 -11.12 -7.33
CA TRP A 19 -12.41 -11.80 -6.77
C TRP A 19 -11.61 -12.52 -7.86
N VAL A 20 -12.27 -13.28 -8.74
CA VAL A 20 -11.61 -13.96 -9.87
C VAL A 20 -10.90 -12.95 -10.77
N VAL A 21 -11.56 -11.84 -11.13
CA VAL A 21 -10.95 -10.78 -11.95
C VAL A 21 -9.72 -10.20 -11.26
N THR A 22 -9.79 -9.93 -9.96
CA THR A 22 -8.65 -9.40 -9.19
C THR A 22 -7.46 -10.36 -9.22
N VAL A 23 -7.70 -11.67 -9.05
CA VAL A 23 -6.64 -12.69 -9.12
C VAL A 23 -6.00 -12.74 -10.51
N LEU A 24 -6.80 -12.68 -11.58
CA LEU A 24 -6.30 -12.67 -12.96
C LEU A 24 -5.47 -11.42 -13.25
N CYS A 25 -5.96 -10.24 -12.84
CA CYS A 25 -5.21 -8.99 -12.98
C CYS A 25 -3.88 -9.06 -12.22
N ALA A 26 -3.86 -9.59 -11.00
CA ALA A 26 -2.63 -9.76 -10.23
C ALA A 26 -1.60 -10.64 -10.97
N GLN A 27 -2.03 -11.76 -11.56
CA GLN A 27 -1.14 -12.63 -12.36
C GLN A 27 -0.54 -11.91 -13.57
N VAL A 28 -1.34 -11.11 -14.27
CA VAL A 28 -0.87 -10.32 -15.42
C VAL A 28 0.16 -9.28 -14.97
N VAL A 29 -0.11 -8.54 -13.89
CA VAL A 29 0.81 -7.54 -13.37
C VAL A 29 2.12 -8.18 -12.92
N LEU A 30 2.07 -9.31 -12.20
CA LEU A 30 3.26 -10.06 -11.81
C LEU A 30 4.09 -10.50 -13.03
N SER A 31 3.44 -11.03 -14.06
CA SER A 31 4.10 -11.45 -15.31
C SER A 31 4.80 -10.28 -16.01
N ILE A 32 4.19 -9.09 -15.97
CA ILE A 32 4.80 -7.87 -16.54
C ILE A 32 5.99 -7.44 -15.68
N THR A 33 5.84 -7.45 -14.35
CA THR A 33 6.90 -7.11 -13.40
C THR A 33 8.13 -8.00 -13.60
N GLU A 34 7.96 -9.31 -13.75
CA GLU A 34 9.06 -10.26 -14.03
C GLU A 34 9.79 -9.93 -15.33
N ARG A 35 9.05 -9.54 -16.39
CA ARG A 35 9.66 -9.13 -17.67
C ARG A 35 10.42 -7.81 -17.55
N VAL A 36 9.91 -6.86 -16.77
CA VAL A 36 10.59 -5.58 -16.50
C VAL A 36 11.88 -5.83 -15.73
N VAL A 37 11.85 -6.69 -14.71
CA VAL A 37 13.03 -7.11 -13.96
C VAL A 37 14.07 -7.75 -14.88
N ALA A 38 13.64 -8.69 -15.73
CA ALA A 38 14.53 -9.39 -16.66
C ALA A 38 15.18 -8.47 -17.71
N THR A 39 14.51 -7.38 -18.10
CA THR A 39 15.02 -6.44 -19.12
C THR A 39 15.83 -5.28 -18.55
N THR A 40 15.50 -4.82 -17.34
CA THR A 40 16.17 -3.68 -16.69
C THR A 40 17.34 -4.11 -15.81
N GLY A 41 17.39 -5.37 -15.36
CA GLY A 41 18.38 -5.86 -14.40
C GLY A 41 18.21 -5.29 -12.99
N LEU A 42 17.11 -4.57 -12.72
CA LEU A 42 16.76 -4.07 -11.40
C LEU A 42 16.15 -5.18 -10.55
N GLY A 43 16.44 -5.15 -9.25
CA GLY A 43 15.96 -6.09 -8.25
C GLY A 43 14.44 -6.20 -8.26
N GLY A 44 13.95 -7.43 -8.23
CA GLY A 44 12.51 -7.72 -8.26
C GLY A 44 11.76 -7.08 -7.09
N SER A 45 12.41 -6.97 -5.92
CA SER A 45 11.80 -6.34 -4.75
C SER A 45 11.62 -4.83 -4.95
N PHE A 46 12.60 -4.15 -5.55
CA PHE A 46 12.53 -2.72 -5.81
C PHE A 46 11.42 -2.37 -6.81
N ILE A 47 11.38 -3.09 -7.94
CA ILE A 47 10.30 -2.90 -8.94
C ILE A 47 8.95 -3.23 -8.32
N GLY A 48 8.86 -4.31 -7.53
CA GLY A 48 7.64 -4.70 -6.84
C GLY A 48 7.12 -3.62 -5.90
N VAL A 49 7.97 -3.07 -5.03
CA VAL A 49 7.59 -2.02 -4.08
C VAL A 49 7.09 -0.76 -4.80
N ILE A 50 7.77 -0.31 -5.87
CA ILE A 50 7.33 0.88 -6.60
C ILE A 50 6.04 0.60 -7.38
N THR A 51 6.00 -0.47 -8.17
CA THR A 51 4.89 -0.70 -9.10
C THR A 51 3.65 -1.24 -8.38
N LEU A 52 3.80 -2.33 -7.63
CA LEU A 52 2.70 -2.96 -6.91
C LEU A 52 2.26 -2.12 -5.72
N GLY A 53 3.20 -1.49 -5.01
CA GLY A 53 2.89 -0.62 -3.88
C GLY A 53 2.15 0.66 -4.30
N VAL A 54 2.54 1.28 -5.42
CA VAL A 54 1.76 2.42 -5.95
C VAL A 54 0.39 1.93 -6.45
N ALA A 55 0.34 0.84 -7.22
CA ALA A 55 -0.91 0.32 -7.76
C ALA A 55 -1.92 -0.04 -6.66
N SER A 56 -1.47 -0.62 -5.56
CA SER A 56 -2.33 -0.97 -4.43
C SER A 56 -2.83 0.24 -3.66
N ALA A 57 -2.09 1.36 -3.62
CA ALA A 57 -2.46 2.58 -2.89
C ALA A 57 -3.34 3.56 -3.70
N LEU A 58 -3.52 3.33 -5.00
CA LEU A 58 -4.35 4.20 -5.87
C LEU A 58 -5.82 4.29 -5.43
N PRO A 59 -6.50 3.19 -5.04
CA PRO A 59 -7.88 3.24 -4.58
C PRO A 59 -8.04 4.10 -3.30
N GLU A 60 -7.11 3.97 -2.35
CA GLU A 60 -7.10 4.72 -1.09
C GLU A 60 -6.80 6.19 -1.35
N LEU A 61 -5.86 6.49 -2.24
CA LEU A 61 -5.59 7.86 -2.67
C LEU A 61 -6.84 8.50 -3.28
N THR A 62 -7.52 7.77 -4.17
CA THR A 62 -8.76 8.24 -4.82
C THR A 62 -9.85 8.50 -3.79
N THR A 63 -10.01 7.60 -2.83
CA THR A 63 -11.00 7.73 -1.75
C THR A 63 -10.65 8.90 -0.81
N ALA A 64 -9.39 9.03 -0.43
CA ALA A 64 -8.91 10.11 0.42
C ALA A 64 -9.08 11.49 -0.24
N ILE A 65 -8.76 11.61 -1.53
CA ILE A 65 -8.97 12.86 -2.31
C ILE A 65 -10.46 13.18 -2.42
N SER A 66 -11.30 12.17 -2.73
CA SER A 66 -12.75 12.35 -2.84
C SER A 66 -13.36 12.80 -1.51
N GLY A 67 -12.89 12.24 -0.38
CA GLY A 67 -13.31 12.66 0.96
C GLY A 67 -12.96 14.13 1.25
N VAL A 68 -11.77 14.59 0.87
CA VAL A 68 -11.41 16.02 1.01
C VAL A 68 -12.29 16.90 0.12
N GLY A 69 -12.53 16.50 -1.13
CA GLY A 69 -13.38 17.23 -2.07
C GLY A 69 -14.82 17.41 -1.56
N ASN A 70 -15.34 16.41 -0.86
CA ASN A 70 -16.67 16.42 -0.25
C ASN A 70 -16.72 17.08 1.14
N LYS A 71 -15.61 17.67 1.63
CA LYS A 71 -15.47 18.24 2.99
C LYS A 71 -15.64 17.22 4.13
N GLU A 72 -15.53 15.93 3.80
CA GLU A 72 -15.59 14.79 4.71
C GLU A 72 -14.18 14.46 5.24
N HIS A 73 -13.58 15.40 5.96
CA HIS A 73 -12.18 15.29 6.42
C HIS A 73 -11.94 14.08 7.34
N GLY A 74 -12.95 13.66 8.10
CA GLY A 74 -12.89 12.48 8.96
C GLY A 74 -12.76 11.18 8.18
N ILE A 75 -13.50 11.04 7.07
CA ILE A 75 -13.42 9.87 6.18
C ILE A 75 -12.04 9.80 5.54
N SER A 76 -11.53 10.92 5.02
CA SER A 76 -10.20 10.98 4.40
C SER A 76 -9.08 10.59 5.36
N LEU A 77 -9.09 11.14 6.59
CA LEU A 77 -8.12 10.77 7.64
C LEU A 77 -8.25 9.30 8.04
N GLY A 78 -9.48 8.80 8.18
CA GLY A 78 -9.75 7.40 8.49
C GLY A 78 -9.21 6.45 7.43
N THR A 79 -9.38 6.77 6.14
CA THR A 79 -8.82 5.99 5.03
C THR A 79 -7.29 5.98 5.08
N LEU A 80 -6.64 7.12 5.29
CA LEU A 80 -5.19 7.23 5.31
C LEU A 80 -4.56 6.50 6.51
N VAL A 81 -5.10 6.68 7.71
CA VAL A 81 -4.57 6.02 8.92
C VAL A 81 -4.91 4.52 8.89
N GLY A 82 -6.14 4.18 8.48
CA GLY A 82 -6.60 2.79 8.41
C GLY A 82 -5.79 1.95 7.42
N SER A 83 -5.52 2.47 6.22
CA SER A 83 -4.73 1.76 5.20
C SER A 83 -3.29 1.54 5.63
N ASN A 84 -2.62 2.53 6.23
CA ASN A 84 -1.27 2.36 6.76
C ASN A 84 -1.17 1.33 7.90
N ILE A 85 -2.25 1.07 8.64
CA ILE A 85 -2.26 0.02 9.67
C ILE A 85 -2.61 -1.33 9.04
N THR A 86 -3.67 -1.38 8.24
CA THR A 86 -4.22 -2.64 7.73
C THR A 86 -3.40 -3.25 6.60
N ASN A 87 -2.82 -2.44 5.70
CA ASN A 87 -2.07 -2.93 4.54
C ASN A 87 -0.87 -3.80 4.94
N PRO A 88 0.08 -3.35 5.79
CA PRO A 88 1.18 -4.21 6.21
C PRO A 88 0.71 -5.38 7.08
N LEU A 89 -0.24 -5.18 8.00
CA LEU A 89 -0.73 -6.26 8.87
C LEU A 89 -1.40 -7.39 8.09
N VAL A 90 -2.24 -7.06 7.11
CA VAL A 90 -2.96 -8.05 6.31
C VAL A 90 -2.04 -8.65 5.24
N ALA A 91 -1.29 -7.81 4.50
CA ALA A 91 -0.45 -8.30 3.42
C ALA A 91 0.76 -9.10 3.95
N ILE A 92 1.49 -8.56 4.93
CA ILE A 92 2.70 -9.19 5.47
C ILE A 92 2.32 -10.18 6.56
N GLY A 93 1.51 -9.77 7.54
CA GLY A 93 1.10 -10.67 8.63
C GLY A 93 0.22 -11.82 8.13
N GLY A 94 -0.80 -11.52 7.33
CA GLY A 94 -1.62 -12.56 6.69
C GLY A 94 -0.82 -13.40 5.68
N GLY A 95 0.05 -12.76 4.90
CA GLY A 95 0.95 -13.45 3.97
C GLY A 95 1.88 -14.45 4.67
N ALA A 96 2.45 -14.08 5.82
CA ALA A 96 3.32 -14.94 6.62
C ALA A 96 2.60 -16.16 7.24
N LEU A 97 1.28 -16.09 7.44
CA LEU A 97 0.49 -17.24 7.91
C LEU A 97 0.22 -18.27 6.81
N VAL A 98 0.16 -17.82 5.56
CA VAL A 98 -0.21 -18.66 4.41
C VAL A 98 1.03 -19.12 3.62
N SER A 99 2.07 -18.30 3.57
CA SER A 99 3.25 -18.49 2.74
C SER A 99 4.50 -18.81 3.57
N THR A 100 5.27 -19.78 3.12
CA THR A 100 6.63 -20.09 3.63
C THR A 100 7.73 -19.39 2.83
N TYR A 101 7.36 -18.45 1.95
CA TYR A 101 8.30 -17.74 1.10
C TYR A 101 9.24 -16.82 1.90
N TYR A 102 10.53 -16.88 1.57
CA TYR A 102 11.56 -16.05 2.21
C TYR A 102 11.52 -14.64 1.62
N LEU A 103 11.35 -13.62 2.46
CA LEU A 103 11.31 -12.24 2.02
C LEU A 103 12.71 -11.77 1.56
N PRO A 104 12.78 -10.93 0.51
CA PRO A 104 14.04 -10.29 0.14
C PRO A 104 14.64 -9.55 1.34
N GLY A 105 15.92 -9.80 1.65
CA GLY A 105 16.63 -9.10 2.73
C GLY A 105 16.52 -7.57 2.67
N PRO A 106 16.57 -6.95 1.48
CA PRO A 106 16.37 -5.51 1.34
C PRO A 106 14.99 -5.02 1.82
N LEU A 107 13.93 -5.81 1.65
CA LEU A 107 12.59 -5.48 2.16
C LEU A 107 12.55 -5.49 3.69
N VAL A 108 13.19 -6.49 4.31
CA VAL A 108 13.21 -6.66 5.77
C VAL A 108 14.12 -5.65 6.46
N LEU A 109 15.28 -5.35 5.87
CA LEU A 109 16.30 -4.50 6.48
C LEU A 109 16.15 -3.02 6.15
N TRP A 110 15.43 -2.68 5.07
CA TRP A 110 15.27 -1.30 4.63
C TRP A 110 13.81 -0.86 4.61
N ASP A 111 12.94 -1.54 3.88
CA ASP A 111 11.56 -1.08 3.65
C ASP A 111 10.74 -1.07 4.94
N LEU A 112 10.73 -2.19 5.67
CA LEU A 112 9.98 -2.33 6.92
C LEU A 112 10.42 -1.36 8.03
N PRO A 113 11.73 -1.18 8.30
CA PRO A 113 12.19 -0.18 9.26
C PRO A 113 11.80 1.25 8.85
N TRP A 114 11.92 1.60 7.57
CA TRP A 114 11.53 2.93 7.09
C TRP A 114 10.05 3.20 7.24
N GLU A 115 9.20 2.23 6.91
CA GLU A 115 7.75 2.30 7.11
C GLU A 115 7.42 2.52 8.60
N THR A 116 8.04 1.74 9.49
CA THR A 116 7.80 1.84 10.94
C THR A 116 8.26 3.19 11.50
N ILE A 117 9.44 3.67 11.10
CA ILE A 117 9.99 4.95 11.56
C ILE A 117 9.11 6.11 11.09
N THR A 118 8.73 6.12 9.81
CA THR A 118 7.89 7.20 9.26
C THR A 118 6.48 7.19 9.86
N GLY A 119 5.92 6.00 10.12
CA GLY A 119 4.68 5.83 10.86
C GLY A 119 4.77 6.36 12.30
N ALA A 120 5.85 6.05 13.02
CA ALA A 120 6.10 6.57 14.36
C ALA A 120 6.25 8.11 14.37
N VAL A 121 6.98 8.66 13.39
CA VAL A 121 7.13 10.11 13.20
C VAL A 121 5.77 10.77 12.95
N LEU A 122 4.95 10.22 12.05
CA LEU A 122 3.58 10.70 11.82
C LEU A 122 2.76 10.67 13.11
N TRP A 123 2.83 9.56 13.86
CA TRP A 123 2.12 9.43 15.14
C TRP A 123 2.54 10.51 16.15
N VAL A 124 3.85 10.76 16.29
CA VAL A 124 4.39 11.82 17.15
C VAL A 124 3.88 13.21 16.71
N ILE A 125 3.91 13.51 15.41
CA ILE A 125 3.41 14.79 14.88
C ILE A 125 1.92 14.96 15.21
N LEU A 126 1.11 13.92 15.01
CA LEU A 126 -0.32 13.96 15.29
C LEU A 126 -0.60 14.09 16.79
N TRP A 127 0.19 13.43 17.65
CA TRP A 127 0.06 13.53 19.11
C TRP A 127 0.25 14.96 19.60
N PHE A 128 1.35 15.61 19.20
CA PHE A 128 1.64 16.98 19.59
C PHE A 128 0.71 18.01 18.93
N SER A 129 0.18 17.70 17.74
CA SER A 129 -0.67 18.61 16.97
C SER A 129 -2.18 18.40 17.20
N LYS A 130 -2.57 17.64 18.24
CA LYS A 130 -3.97 17.30 18.57
C LYS A 130 -4.74 16.71 17.36
N GLY A 131 -4.09 15.81 16.62
CA GLY A 131 -4.66 15.12 15.46
C GLY A 131 -4.70 15.94 14.17
N LYS A 132 -4.06 17.11 14.12
CA LYS A 132 -3.98 17.94 12.90
C LYS A 132 -2.63 17.82 12.23
N LEU A 133 -2.61 17.52 10.93
CA LEU A 133 -1.39 17.57 10.14
C LEU A 133 -1.32 18.90 9.36
N GLY A 134 -0.33 19.74 9.69
CA GLY A 134 -0.08 20.99 8.98
C GLY A 134 0.61 20.78 7.63
N ARG A 135 0.59 21.80 6.76
CA ARG A 135 1.25 21.77 5.44
C ARG A 135 2.75 21.43 5.54
N LEU A 136 3.43 21.96 6.55
CA LEU A 136 4.86 21.68 6.78
C LEU A 136 5.10 20.22 7.16
N GLY A 137 4.25 19.63 8.01
CA GLY A 137 4.33 18.19 8.34
C GLY A 137 4.08 17.31 7.12
N ALA A 138 3.14 17.68 6.26
CA ALA A 138 2.89 16.98 4.99
C ALA A 138 4.10 17.05 4.05
N PHE A 139 4.69 18.23 3.85
CA PHE A 139 5.91 18.37 3.04
C PHE A 139 7.09 17.57 3.60
N TYR A 140 7.23 17.54 4.93
CA TYR A 140 8.26 16.76 5.58
C TYR A 140 8.11 15.26 5.32
N LEU A 141 6.90 14.71 5.47
CA LEU A 141 6.62 13.29 5.20
C LEU A 141 6.81 12.95 3.71
N MET A 142 6.40 13.84 2.80
CA MET A 142 6.63 13.66 1.36
C MET A 142 8.12 13.69 1.02
N GLY A 143 8.89 14.56 1.68
CA GLY A 143 10.35 14.59 1.57
C GLY A 143 11.01 13.30 2.06
N LEU A 144 10.57 12.76 3.21
CA LEU A 144 11.05 11.47 3.72
C LEU A 144 10.77 10.33 2.74
N TYR A 145 9.60 10.31 2.10
CA TYR A 145 9.28 9.32 1.08
C TYR A 145 10.22 9.40 -0.14
N VAL A 146 10.54 10.61 -0.61
CA VAL A 146 11.49 10.80 -1.72
C VAL A 146 12.89 10.33 -1.31
N VAL A 147 13.35 10.68 -0.10
CA VAL A 147 14.64 10.21 0.44
C VAL A 147 14.65 8.68 0.51
N TYR A 148 13.59 8.07 1.01
CA TYR A 148 13.43 6.63 1.08
C TYR A 148 13.59 5.98 -0.31
N ILE A 149 12.86 6.46 -1.33
CA ILE A 149 12.94 5.91 -2.70
C ILE A 149 14.33 6.07 -3.29
N VAL A 150 14.94 7.26 -3.15
CA VAL A 150 16.26 7.53 -3.73
C VAL A 150 17.32 6.64 -3.10
N PHE A 151 17.33 6.52 -1.77
CA PHE A 151 18.27 5.64 -1.09
C PHE A 151 18.00 4.16 -1.42
N ARG A 152 16.73 3.74 -1.49
CA ARG A 152 16.34 2.41 -1.92
C ARG A 152 16.92 2.09 -3.30
N ALA A 153 16.74 3.01 -4.25
CA ALA A 153 17.24 2.87 -5.61
C ALA A 153 18.78 2.82 -5.69
N VAL A 154 19.49 3.60 -4.87
CA VAL A 154 20.95 3.66 -4.92
C VAL A 154 21.61 2.46 -4.25
N PHE A 155 21.13 2.05 -3.07
CA PHE A 155 21.79 1.04 -2.24
C PHE A 155 21.27 -0.38 -2.47
N PHE A 156 20.05 -0.53 -3.00
CA PHE A 156 19.37 -1.81 -3.15
C PHE A 156 18.59 -1.88 -4.48
N SER A 157 19.19 -1.37 -5.55
CA SER A 157 18.62 -1.47 -6.90
C SER A 157 18.72 -2.87 -7.51
N ILE A 158 19.51 -3.77 -6.93
CA ILE A 158 19.80 -5.09 -7.49
C ILE A 158 19.71 -6.10 -6.34
N ASP A 159 18.80 -7.06 -6.49
CA ASP A 159 18.55 -8.15 -5.53
C ASP A 159 18.32 -9.46 -6.29
#